data_AF-A0AAW4KYV0-F1
#
_entry.id   AF-A0AAW4KYV0-F1
#
_cell.length_a   1.000
_cell.length_b   1.000
_cell.length_c   1.000
_cell.angle_alpha   90.00
_cell.angle_beta   90.00
_cell.angle_gamma   90.00
#
_symmetry.space_group_name_H-M   'P 1'
#
loop_
_entity.id
_entity.type
_entity.pdbx_description
1 polymer ?
#
loop_
_entity_poly.entity_id
_entity_poly.type
_entity_poly.pdbx_seq_one_letter_code
_entity_poly.pdbx_strand_id
1 'polypeptide(L)'
;MHVTISNIEFEVANTTQGVDELFSRIDSSMKDFGVYFSHLVVDGVEVTDAPQNYLVENVTGISDVEVIFLTANQYFEQVMSVLDTFLEKATPTLKEVADEFYGRPDDDTWFRFEACINGINSLLGIINSMISAPEFFGETEGISSLGESIGLHLDNLKQAATLNDYTLMADIMNYELVDFLEKLHATVQGMVRRHNNVTH
;
A
#
# COMPACT_ATOMS: atom_id res chain seq x y z
N MET A 1 0.49 16.05 -25.85
CA MET A 1 0.43 14.69 -25.27
C MET A 1 -1.01 14.30 -25.40
N HIS A 2 -1.23 13.28 -26.22
CA HIS A 2 -2.54 12.70 -26.40
C HIS A 2 -2.86 11.87 -25.17
N VAL A 3 -4.01 12.12 -24.56
CA VAL A 3 -4.45 11.40 -23.36
C VAL A 3 -5.77 10.74 -23.61
N THR A 4 -5.85 9.46 -23.25
CA THR A 4 -7.10 8.70 -23.21
C THR A 4 -7.45 8.35 -21.77
N ILE A 5 -8.66 8.73 -21.35
CA ILE A 5 -9.26 8.33 -20.08
C ILE A 5 -10.58 7.60 -20.40
N SER A 6 -10.60 6.28 -20.21
CA SER A 6 -11.72 5.42 -20.61
C SER A 6 -12.03 5.55 -22.11
N ASN A 7 -13.03 6.35 -22.49
CA ASN A 7 -13.42 6.60 -23.89
C ASN A 7 -13.31 8.10 -24.26
N ILE A 8 -12.67 8.90 -23.42
CA ILE A 8 -12.52 10.34 -23.62
C ILE A 8 -11.08 10.62 -24.01
N GLU A 9 -10.91 11.25 -25.16
CA GLU A 9 -9.62 11.67 -25.68
C GLU A 9 -9.48 13.19 -25.55
N PHE A 10 -8.30 13.65 -25.12
CA PHE A 10 -7.97 15.07 -25.07
C PHE A 10 -6.46 15.29 -25.17
N GLU A 11 -6.07 16.53 -25.43
CA GLU A 11 -4.67 16.93 -25.46
C GLU A 11 -4.31 17.73 -24.22
N VAL A 12 -3.14 17.46 -23.68
CA VAL A 12 -2.46 18.34 -22.71
C VAL A 12 -1.09 18.72 -23.24
N ALA A 13 -0.58 19.85 -22.78
CA ALA A 13 0.75 20.31 -23.16
C ALA A 13 1.83 19.34 -22.65
N ASN A 14 2.88 19.14 -23.44
CA ASN A 14 4.10 18.41 -23.03
C ASN A 14 4.97 19.28 -22.12
N THR A 15 4.40 19.67 -20.97
CA THR A 15 5.04 20.49 -19.94
C THR A 15 4.65 19.96 -18.57
N THR A 16 5.42 20.29 -17.52
CA THR A 16 5.06 19.94 -16.14
C THR A 16 3.65 20.41 -15.78
N GLN A 17 3.25 21.59 -16.25
CA GLN A 17 1.89 22.10 -16.05
C GLN A 17 0.82 21.24 -16.74
N GLY A 18 1.11 20.67 -17.91
CA GLY A 18 0.20 19.73 -18.57
C GLY A 18 0.10 18.39 -17.85
N VAL A 19 1.18 17.94 -17.21
CA VAL A 19 1.14 16.78 -16.30
C VAL A 19 0.27 17.08 -15.08
N ASP A 20 0.40 18.27 -14.47
CA ASP A 20 -0.47 18.68 -13.35
C ASP A 20 -1.95 18.75 -13.77
N GLU A 21 -2.23 19.24 -14.99
CA GLU A 21 -3.59 19.24 -15.56
C GLU A 21 -4.12 17.81 -15.72
N LEU A 22 -3.31 16.89 -16.24
CA LEU A 22 -3.68 15.47 -16.37
C LEU A 22 -4.08 14.88 -15.01
N PHE A 23 -3.24 15.00 -13.99
CA PHE A 23 -3.55 14.44 -12.66
C PHE A 23 -4.77 15.10 -12.01
N SER A 24 -4.97 16.40 -12.21
CA SER A 24 -6.20 17.06 -11.77
C SER A 24 -7.45 16.45 -12.41
N ARG A 25 -7.37 16.05 -13.69
CA ARG A 25 -8.48 15.37 -14.39
C ARG A 25 -8.65 13.92 -13.94
N ILE A 26 -7.56 13.22 -13.62
CA ILE A 26 -7.61 11.88 -13.01
C ILE A 26 -8.37 11.96 -11.68
N ASP A 27 -8.01 12.91 -10.81
CA ASP A 27 -8.66 13.12 -9.52
C ASP A 27 -10.15 13.44 -9.64
N SER A 28 -10.52 14.28 -10.61
CA SER A 28 -11.92 14.57 -10.91
C SER A 28 -12.65 13.31 -11.39
N SER A 29 -12.05 12.53 -12.30
CA SER A 29 -12.66 11.32 -12.84
C SER A 29 -12.88 10.26 -11.76
N MET A 30 -11.93 10.09 -10.83
CA MET A 30 -12.09 9.19 -9.69
C MET A 30 -13.33 9.54 -8.85
N LYS A 31 -13.52 10.83 -8.56
CA LYS A 31 -14.65 11.33 -7.76
C LYS A 31 -15.97 11.23 -8.51
N ASP A 32 -15.99 11.62 -9.78
CA ASP A 32 -17.22 11.70 -10.57
C ASP A 32 -17.77 10.31 -10.94
N PHE A 33 -16.88 9.33 -11.14
CA PHE A 33 -17.25 7.99 -11.58
C PHE A 33 -17.15 6.92 -10.48
N GLY A 34 -16.61 7.24 -9.31
CA GLY A 34 -16.41 6.26 -8.23
C GLY A 34 -15.43 5.15 -8.62
N VAL A 35 -14.34 5.54 -9.29
CA VAL A 35 -13.28 4.64 -9.78
C VAL A 35 -11.95 4.96 -9.13
N TYR A 36 -11.03 4.01 -9.17
CA TYR A 36 -9.72 4.10 -8.55
C TYR A 36 -8.62 4.12 -9.60
N PHE A 37 -7.70 5.08 -9.51
CA PHE A 37 -6.53 5.11 -10.39
C PHE A 37 -5.65 3.88 -10.16
N SER A 38 -5.25 3.22 -11.25
CA SER A 38 -4.36 2.06 -11.21
C SER A 38 -2.95 2.44 -11.63
N HIS A 39 -2.80 2.83 -12.89
CA HIS A 39 -1.51 3.08 -13.53
C HIS A 39 -1.74 3.84 -14.84
N LEU A 40 -0.62 4.22 -15.46
CA LEU A 40 -0.61 4.78 -16.82
C LEU A 40 -0.05 3.75 -17.79
N VAL A 41 -0.48 3.82 -19.04
CA VAL A 41 0.24 3.22 -20.17
C VAL A 41 0.77 4.37 -21.02
N VAL A 42 2.09 4.55 -21.03
CA VAL A 42 2.76 5.66 -21.72
C VAL A 42 3.49 5.11 -22.94
N ASP A 43 3.10 5.55 -24.14
CA ASP A 43 3.63 5.05 -25.42
C ASP A 43 3.63 3.51 -25.51
N GLY A 44 2.62 2.86 -24.93
CA GLY A 44 2.47 1.40 -24.88
C GLY A 44 3.21 0.69 -23.73
N VAL A 45 3.83 1.43 -22.81
CA VAL A 45 4.56 0.89 -21.65
C VAL A 45 3.78 1.17 -20.37
N GLU A 46 3.48 0.13 -19.60
CA GLU A 46 2.86 0.27 -18.28
C GLU A 46 3.80 0.97 -17.28
N VAL A 47 3.28 2.01 -16.63
CA VAL A 47 3.96 2.82 -15.62
C VAL A 47 3.13 2.78 -14.34
N THR A 48 3.54 1.90 -13.42
CA THR A 48 2.86 1.64 -12.15
C THR A 48 3.50 2.36 -10.96
N ASP A 49 4.81 2.59 -11.00
CA ASP A 49 5.56 3.25 -9.93
C ASP A 49 5.77 4.74 -10.24
N ALA A 50 5.45 5.59 -9.27
CA ALA A 50 5.53 7.05 -9.33
C ALA A 50 5.14 7.66 -10.71
N PRO A 51 3.93 7.39 -11.24
CA PRO A 51 3.56 7.73 -12.62
C PRO A 51 3.66 9.22 -12.93
N GLN A 52 3.37 10.10 -11.97
CA GLN A 52 3.53 11.55 -12.15
C GLN A 52 4.99 11.95 -12.37
N ASN A 53 5.92 11.39 -11.58
CA ASN A 53 7.34 11.66 -11.73
C ASN A 53 7.86 11.16 -13.07
N TYR A 54 7.45 9.95 -13.47
CA TYR A 54 7.80 9.40 -14.77
C TYR A 54 7.38 10.33 -15.92
N LEU A 55 6.14 10.85 -15.89
CA LEU A 55 5.67 11.79 -16.91
C LEU A 55 6.46 13.10 -16.89
N VAL A 56 6.81 13.65 -15.72
CA VAL A 56 7.61 14.88 -15.61
C VAL A 56 9.01 14.70 -16.17
N GLU A 57 9.66 13.58 -15.84
CA GLU A 57 11.03 13.27 -16.29
C GLU A 57 11.11 13.04 -17.80
N ASN A 58 10.04 12.51 -18.40
CA ASN A 58 9.99 12.16 -19.82
C ASN A 58 9.12 13.11 -20.66
N VAL A 59 8.67 14.24 -20.09
CA VAL A 59 7.58 15.08 -20.59
C VAL A 59 7.73 15.53 -22.05
N THR A 60 8.97 15.71 -22.51
CA THR A 60 9.25 16.18 -23.88
C THR A 60 9.13 15.07 -24.94
N GLY A 61 9.25 13.80 -24.55
CA GLY A 61 9.26 12.64 -25.46
C GLY A 61 7.94 11.88 -25.55
N ILE A 62 7.00 12.17 -24.65
CA ILE A 62 5.74 11.43 -24.54
C ILE A 62 4.77 11.82 -25.66
N SER A 63 4.25 10.83 -26.36
CA SER A 63 3.25 11.02 -27.41
C SER A 63 1.86 10.70 -26.88
N ASP A 64 1.67 9.49 -26.36
CA ASP A 64 0.39 8.92 -25.94
C ASP A 64 0.41 8.48 -24.47
N VAL A 65 -0.66 8.79 -23.74
CA VAL A 65 -0.88 8.36 -22.36
C VAL A 65 -2.30 7.83 -22.20
N GLU A 66 -2.43 6.56 -21.83
CA GLU A 66 -3.69 5.95 -21.43
C GLU A 66 -3.76 5.85 -19.90
N VAL A 67 -4.87 6.32 -19.32
CA VAL A 67 -5.13 6.23 -17.88
C VAL A 67 -5.99 5.01 -17.60
N ILE A 68 -5.48 4.10 -16.78
CA ILE A 68 -6.19 2.89 -16.40
C ILE A 68 -6.85 3.08 -15.03
N PHE A 69 -8.18 2.87 -14.99
CA PHE A 69 -8.99 2.90 -13.79
C PHE A 69 -9.49 1.51 -13.41
N LEU A 70 -9.74 1.32 -12.12
CA LEU A 70 -10.36 0.13 -11.54
C LEU A 70 -11.72 0.49 -10.95
N THR A 71 -12.64 -0.46 -11.06
CA THR A 71 -13.84 -0.47 -10.22
C THR A 71 -13.47 -0.71 -8.76
N ALA A 72 -14.37 -0.38 -7.83
CA ALA A 72 -14.16 -0.66 -6.41
C ALA A 72 -13.84 -2.14 -6.13
N ASN A 73 -14.48 -3.08 -6.84
CA ASN A 73 -14.21 -4.52 -6.69
C ASN A 73 -12.79 -4.88 -7.16
N GLN A 74 -12.38 -4.42 -8.34
CA GLN A 74 -11.04 -4.70 -8.85
C GLN A 74 -9.95 -4.05 -7.97
N TYR A 75 -10.21 -2.85 -7.48
CA TYR A 75 -9.31 -2.18 -6.53
C TYR A 75 -9.21 -2.96 -5.22
N PHE A 76 -10.34 -3.44 -4.69
CA PHE A 76 -10.37 -4.30 -3.50
C PHE A 76 -9.54 -5.57 -3.71
N GLU A 77 -9.74 -6.30 -4.81
CA GLU A 77 -8.99 -7.50 -5.15
C GLU A 77 -7.48 -7.22 -5.25
N GLN A 78 -7.10 -6.14 -5.93
CA GLN A 78 -5.71 -5.73 -6.07
C GLN A 78 -5.07 -5.42 -4.70
N VAL A 79 -5.74 -4.62 -3.88
CA VAL A 79 -5.23 -4.27 -2.55
C VAL A 79 -5.12 -5.50 -1.67
N MET A 80 -6.12 -6.38 -1.64
CA MET A 80 -6.06 -7.61 -0.86
C MET A 80 -4.91 -8.53 -1.31
N SER A 81 -4.65 -8.62 -2.61
CA SER A 81 -3.52 -9.40 -3.15
C SER A 81 -2.17 -8.84 -2.72
N VAL A 82 -2.01 -7.51 -2.74
CA VAL A 82 -0.79 -6.83 -2.27
C VAL A 82 -0.59 -7.08 -0.77
N LEU A 83 -1.66 -6.95 0.04
CA LEU A 83 -1.61 -7.19 1.48
C LEU A 83 -1.25 -8.64 1.80
N ASP A 84 -1.88 -9.62 1.14
CA ASP A 84 -1.62 -11.05 1.34
C ASP A 84 -0.15 -11.39 1.04
N THR A 85 0.37 -10.91 -0.10
CA THR A 85 1.77 -11.12 -0.52
C THR A 85 2.76 -10.48 0.45
N PHE A 86 2.44 -9.28 0.94
CA PHE A 86 3.27 -8.60 1.93
C PHE A 86 3.32 -9.37 3.25
N LEU A 87 2.15 -9.76 3.79
CA LEU A 87 2.04 -10.41 5.09
C LEU A 87 2.68 -11.80 5.12
N GLU A 88 2.61 -12.54 4.01
CA GLU A 88 3.28 -13.84 3.85
C GLU A 88 4.80 -13.72 4.01
N LYS A 89 5.40 -12.61 3.54
CA LYS A 89 6.86 -12.38 3.60
C LYS A 89 7.29 -11.63 4.86
N ALA A 90 6.50 -10.68 5.32
CA ALA A 90 6.86 -9.81 6.45
C ALA A 90 6.92 -10.60 7.76
N THR A 91 5.99 -11.52 7.98
CA THR A 91 5.93 -12.31 9.22
C THR A 91 7.20 -13.14 9.49
N PRO A 92 7.69 -14.00 8.57
CA PRO A 92 8.94 -14.74 8.80
C PRO A 92 10.16 -13.82 8.90
N THR A 93 10.23 -12.78 8.07
CA THR A 93 11.33 -11.81 8.11
C THR A 93 11.40 -11.11 9.48
N LEU A 94 10.26 -10.72 10.05
CA LEU A 94 10.20 -10.06 11.35
C LEU A 94 10.64 -10.99 12.49
N LYS A 95 10.31 -12.29 12.43
CA LYS A 95 10.79 -13.30 13.39
C LYS A 95 12.32 -13.44 13.33
N GLU A 96 12.88 -13.54 12.13
CA GLU A 96 14.33 -13.63 11.95
C GLU A 96 15.04 -12.39 12.50
N VAL A 97 14.54 -11.19 12.20
CA VAL A 97 15.06 -9.94 12.75
C VAL A 97 14.95 -9.93 14.28
N ALA A 98 13.80 -10.31 14.84
CA ALA A 98 13.59 -10.33 16.29
C ALA A 98 14.59 -11.24 17.02
N ASP A 99 14.85 -12.43 16.46
CA ASP A 99 15.81 -13.37 17.04
C ASP A 99 17.25 -12.81 17.05
N GLU A 100 17.64 -12.04 16.02
CA GLU A 100 18.95 -11.38 15.97
C GLU A 100 19.10 -10.27 17.01
N PHE A 101 18.01 -9.58 17.36
CA PHE A 101 18.01 -8.55 18.39
C PHE A 101 18.23 -9.10 19.81
N TYR A 102 17.95 -10.39 20.09
CA TYR A 102 18.36 -11.01 21.36
C TYR A 102 19.88 -11.11 21.52
N GLY A 103 20.62 -11.09 20.41
CA GLY A 103 22.06 -11.10 20.38
C GLY A 103 22.65 -9.69 20.31
N ARG A 104 23.42 -9.46 19.24
CA ARG A 104 23.95 -8.14 18.90
C ARG A 104 23.57 -7.87 17.45
N PRO A 105 22.55 -7.05 17.19
CA PRO A 105 22.15 -6.73 15.82
C PRO A 105 23.31 -6.03 15.12
N ASP A 106 23.55 -6.42 13.86
CA ASP A 106 24.50 -5.74 12.98
C ASP A 106 23.78 -4.76 12.04
N ASP A 107 24.53 -4.13 11.15
CA ASP A 107 23.98 -3.14 10.22
C ASP A 107 22.94 -3.75 9.26
N ASP A 108 23.05 -5.04 8.91
CA ASP A 108 22.08 -5.75 8.08
C ASP A 108 20.78 -6.02 8.87
N THR A 109 20.91 -6.46 10.12
CA THR A 109 19.77 -6.61 11.04
C THR A 109 18.98 -5.30 11.16
N TRP A 110 19.68 -4.16 11.34
CA TRP A 110 19.04 -2.84 11.41
C TRP A 110 18.37 -2.44 10.10
N PHE A 111 19.02 -2.66 8.96
CA PHE A 111 18.44 -2.36 7.65
C PHE A 111 17.14 -3.13 7.40
N ARG A 112 17.12 -4.44 7.70
CA ARG A 112 15.92 -5.26 7.55
C ARG A 112 14.83 -4.90 8.55
N PHE A 113 15.21 -4.55 9.78
CA PHE A 113 14.29 -4.01 10.78
C PHE A 113 13.57 -2.75 10.26
N GLU A 114 14.32 -1.76 9.77
CA GLU A 114 13.75 -0.53 9.22
C GLU A 114 12.83 -0.83 8.02
N ALA A 115 13.24 -1.72 7.13
CA ALA A 115 12.42 -2.15 5.99
C ALA A 115 11.08 -2.78 6.45
N CYS A 116 11.11 -3.66 7.46
CA CYS A 116 9.91 -4.25 8.04
C CYS A 116 8.98 -3.19 8.63
N ILE A 117 9.50 -2.28 9.46
CA ILE A 117 8.69 -1.23 10.09
C ILE A 117 8.10 -0.26 9.06
N ASN A 118 8.88 0.12 8.05
CA ASN A 118 8.37 0.96 6.95
C ASN A 118 7.29 0.25 6.14
N GLY A 119 7.44 -1.05 5.89
CA GLY A 119 6.43 -1.88 5.25
C GLY A 119 5.13 -1.94 6.05
N ILE A 120 5.22 -2.17 7.37
CA ILE A 120 4.05 -2.19 8.28
C ILE A 120 3.34 -0.85 8.25
N ASN A 121 4.07 0.28 8.37
CA ASN A 121 3.46 1.61 8.30
C ASN A 121 2.76 1.87 6.96
N SER A 122 3.36 1.44 5.85
CA SER A 122 2.76 1.57 4.51
C SER A 122 1.46 0.77 4.40
N LEU A 123 1.47 -0.46 4.91
CA LEU A 123 0.29 -1.32 4.99
C LEU A 123 -0.83 -0.67 5.83
N LEU A 124 -0.50 -0.03 6.96
CA LEU A 124 -1.49 0.66 7.77
C LEU A 124 -2.09 1.86 7.05
N GLY A 125 -1.28 2.57 6.25
CA GLY A 125 -1.77 3.63 5.37
C GLY A 125 -2.81 3.13 4.36
N ILE A 126 -2.52 2.00 3.69
CA ILE A 126 -3.43 1.36 2.73
C ILE A 126 -4.73 0.96 3.43
N ILE A 127 -4.64 0.27 4.58
CA ILE A 127 -5.79 -0.15 5.38
C ILE A 127 -6.66 1.04 5.79
N ASN A 128 -6.05 2.11 6.32
CA ASN A 128 -6.78 3.30 6.76
C ASN A 128 -7.49 3.99 5.60
N SER A 129 -6.88 3.98 4.40
CA SER A 129 -7.51 4.53 3.20
C SER A 129 -8.78 3.74 2.82
N MET A 130 -8.74 2.40 2.92
CA MET A 130 -9.91 1.55 2.66
C MET A 130 -10.99 1.74 3.71
N ILE A 131 -10.64 1.75 5.00
CA ILE A 131 -11.61 1.95 6.10
C ILE A 131 -12.35 3.28 5.96
N SER A 132 -11.66 4.31 5.45
CA SER A 132 -12.23 5.66 5.31
C SER A 132 -13.10 5.83 4.07
N ALA A 133 -13.08 4.86 3.13
CA ALA A 133 -13.83 4.91 1.89
C ALA A 133 -15.25 4.29 2.06
N PRO A 134 -16.32 5.07 1.85
CA PRO A 134 -17.70 4.62 2.07
C PRO A 134 -18.10 3.31 1.38
N GLU A 135 -17.57 3.07 0.19
CA GLU A 135 -17.79 1.87 -0.62
C GLU A 135 -17.26 0.58 0.04
N PHE A 136 -16.35 0.67 1.02
CA PHE A 136 -15.76 -0.49 1.68
C PHE A 136 -16.23 -0.70 3.12
N PHE A 137 -17.15 0.12 3.66
CA PHE A 137 -17.58 0.03 5.07
C PHE A 137 -18.07 -1.36 5.50
N GLY A 138 -18.72 -2.12 4.61
CA GLY A 138 -19.15 -3.50 4.90
C GLY A 138 -18.04 -4.55 4.80
N GLU A 139 -16.99 -4.28 4.04
CA GLU A 139 -15.87 -5.19 3.82
C GLU A 139 -14.80 -5.03 4.92
N THR A 140 -14.65 -3.83 5.50
CA THR A 140 -13.54 -3.47 6.41
C THR A 140 -13.79 -3.72 7.89
N GLU A 141 -14.96 -4.22 8.29
CA GLU A 141 -15.36 -4.40 9.71
C GLU A 141 -14.34 -5.23 10.53
N GLY A 142 -13.66 -6.19 9.89
CA GLY A 142 -12.65 -7.02 10.55
C GLY A 142 -11.28 -6.34 10.75
N ILE A 143 -10.91 -5.39 9.89
CA ILE A 143 -9.58 -4.77 9.91
C ILE A 143 -9.53 -3.55 10.84
N SER A 144 -10.62 -2.80 10.98
CA SER A 144 -10.65 -1.58 11.79
C SER A 144 -10.22 -1.82 13.25
N SER A 145 -10.70 -2.92 13.86
CA SER A 145 -10.34 -3.29 15.23
C SER A 145 -8.88 -3.70 15.42
N LEU A 146 -8.22 -4.23 14.38
CA LEU A 146 -6.81 -4.58 14.42
C LEU A 146 -5.93 -3.33 14.35
N GLY A 147 -6.31 -2.35 13.51
CA GLY A 147 -5.57 -1.11 13.31
C GLY A 147 -5.43 -0.23 14.56
N GLU A 148 -6.37 -0.30 15.51
CA GLU A 148 -6.27 0.45 16.76
C GLU A 148 -5.20 -0.11 17.72
N SER A 149 -4.92 -1.41 17.66
CA SER A 149 -3.99 -2.08 18.60
C SER A 149 -2.52 -1.92 18.25
N ILE A 150 -2.18 -1.80 16.96
CA ILE A 150 -0.80 -1.80 16.47
C ILE A 150 -0.01 -0.53 16.80
N GLY A 151 -0.70 0.62 16.92
CA GLY A 151 -0.05 1.90 17.21
C GLY A 151 0.70 1.87 18.54
N LEU A 152 0.11 1.23 19.56
CA LEU A 152 0.74 1.07 20.87
C LEU A 152 2.02 0.23 20.79
N HIS A 153 2.00 -0.87 20.03
CA HIS A 153 3.15 -1.75 19.86
C HIS A 153 4.30 -1.05 19.13
N LEU A 154 3.99 -0.24 18.10
CA LEU A 154 4.99 0.57 17.40
C LEU A 154 5.60 1.66 18.28
N ASP A 155 4.80 2.31 19.12
CA ASP A 155 5.29 3.31 20.09
C ASP A 155 6.18 2.69 21.17
N ASN A 156 5.81 1.50 21.67
CA ASN A 156 6.64 0.75 22.62
C ASN A 156 7.96 0.32 21.97
N LEU A 157 7.93 -0.17 20.73
CA LEU A 157 9.11 -0.58 19.98
C LEU A 157 10.07 0.60 19.78
N LYS A 158 9.54 1.78 19.42
CA LYS A 158 10.32 3.01 19.27
C LYS A 158 10.99 3.44 20.57
N GLN A 159 10.30 3.31 21.70
CA GLN A 159 10.86 3.59 23.01
C GLN A 159 12.00 2.62 23.35
N ALA A 160 11.79 1.32 23.13
CA ALA A 160 12.82 0.30 23.33
C ALA A 160 14.07 0.58 22.48
N ALA A 161 13.89 0.92 21.20
CA ALA A 161 14.98 1.32 20.31
C ALA A 161 15.75 2.55 20.81
N THR A 162 15.02 3.57 21.28
CA THR A 162 15.64 4.80 21.84
C THR A 162 16.50 4.49 23.07
N LEU A 163 16.10 3.50 23.87
CA LEU A 163 16.82 3.07 25.07
C LEU A 163 17.90 2.02 24.79
N ASN A 164 18.06 1.59 23.53
CA ASN A 164 18.89 0.44 23.14
C ASN A 164 18.54 -0.85 23.91
N ASP A 165 17.26 -1.03 24.25
CA ASP A 165 16.77 -2.23 24.92
C ASP A 165 16.44 -3.30 23.88
N TYR A 166 17.48 -3.99 23.40
CA TYR A 166 17.34 -4.96 22.30
C TYR A 166 16.52 -6.18 22.69
N THR A 167 16.54 -6.57 23.97
CA THR A 167 15.67 -7.65 24.48
C THR A 167 14.20 -7.24 24.39
N LEU A 168 13.85 -6.03 24.85
CA LEU A 168 12.48 -5.55 24.73
C LEU A 168 12.07 -5.35 23.26
N MET A 169 12.97 -4.88 22.39
CA MET A 169 12.69 -4.81 20.95
C MET A 169 12.37 -6.19 20.37
N ALA A 170 13.19 -7.20 20.67
CA ALA A 170 12.98 -8.57 20.25
C ALA A 170 11.65 -9.12 20.75
N ASP A 171 11.32 -8.90 22.03
CA ASP A 171 10.05 -9.33 22.63
C ASP A 171 8.84 -8.69 21.94
N ILE A 172 8.86 -7.38 21.71
CA ILE A 172 7.77 -6.66 21.04
C ILE A 172 7.60 -7.19 19.61
N MET A 173 8.68 -7.38 18.86
CA MET A 173 8.60 -7.92 17.51
C MET A 173 8.03 -9.34 17.50
N ASN A 174 8.57 -10.24 18.33
CA ASN A 174 8.21 -11.66 18.33
C ASN A 174 6.82 -11.96 18.87
N TYR A 175 6.35 -11.20 19.85
CA TYR A 175 5.09 -11.51 20.55
C TYR A 175 3.95 -10.56 20.21
N GLU A 176 4.24 -9.29 19.91
CA GLU A 176 3.20 -8.30 19.66
C GLU A 176 3.01 -8.07 18.16
N LEU A 177 4.08 -7.74 17.43
CA LEU A 177 3.99 -7.41 16.01
C LEU A 177 3.75 -8.65 15.15
N VAL A 178 4.43 -9.76 15.42
CA VAL A 178 4.18 -11.03 14.73
C VAL A 178 2.73 -11.49 14.91
N ASP A 179 2.21 -11.48 16.14
CA ASP A 179 0.81 -11.86 16.42
C ASP A 179 -0.17 -10.93 15.69
N PHE A 180 0.12 -9.63 15.65
CA PHE A 180 -0.64 -8.68 14.84
C PHE A 180 -0.62 -9.03 13.35
N LEU A 181 0.54 -9.30 12.75
CA LEU A 181 0.66 -9.63 11.33
C LEU A 181 -0.08 -10.93 10.99
N GLU A 182 0.02 -11.95 11.85
CA GLU A 182 -0.68 -13.23 11.67
C GLU A 182 -2.21 -13.05 11.74
N LYS A 183 -2.71 -12.27 12.71
CA LYS A 183 -4.15 -11.93 12.82
C LYS A 183 -4.65 -11.12 11.64
N LEU A 184 -3.85 -10.16 11.18
CA LEU A 184 -4.19 -9.37 10.01
C LEU A 184 -4.22 -10.24 8.76
N HIS A 185 -3.26 -11.14 8.58
CA HIS A 185 -3.21 -12.06 7.44
C HIS A 185 -4.44 -12.96 7.40
N ALA A 186 -4.80 -13.55 8.53
CA ALA A 186 -6.03 -14.35 8.65
C ALA A 186 -7.28 -13.53 8.32
N THR A 187 -7.34 -12.27 8.74
CA THR A 187 -8.45 -11.36 8.43
C THR A 187 -8.54 -11.05 6.93
N VAL A 188 -7.41 -10.71 6.30
CA VAL A 188 -7.31 -10.47 4.84
C VAL A 188 -7.75 -11.70 4.06
N GLN A 189 -7.28 -12.90 4.42
CA GLN A 189 -7.71 -14.14 3.77
C GLN A 189 -9.21 -14.40 3.97
N GLY A 190 -9.76 -14.08 5.14
CA GLY A 190 -11.19 -14.15 5.40
C GLY A 190 -12.00 -13.21 4.51
N MET A 191 -11.51 -11.98 4.30
CA MET A 191 -12.11 -10.99 3.43
C MET A 191 -12.13 -11.43 1.97
N VAL A 192 -10.99 -11.91 1.44
CA VAL A 192 -10.90 -12.46 0.07
C VAL A 192 -11.90 -13.59 -0.14
N ARG A 193 -12.01 -14.52 0.81
CA ARG A 193 -12.98 -15.63 0.73
C ARG A 193 -14.42 -15.16 0.72
N ARG A 194 -14.78 -14.15 1.53
CA ARG A 194 -16.13 -13.59 1.56
C ARG A 194 -16.45 -12.88 0.26
N HIS A 195 -15.53 -12.05 -0.23
CA HIS A 195 -15.70 -11.31 -1.48
C HIS A 195 -15.98 -12.27 -2.65
N ASN A 196 -15.17 -13.32 -2.80
CA ASN A 196 -15.34 -14.34 -3.86
C ASN A 196 -16.66 -15.12 -3.77
N ASN A 197 -17.25 -15.24 -2.58
CA ASN A 197 -18.54 -15.91 -2.39
C ASN A 197 -19.75 -15.02 -2.71
N VAL A 198 -19.57 -13.70 -2.77
CA VAL A 198 -20.63 -12.73 -3.08
C VAL A 198 -20.63 -12.35 -4.57
N THR A 199 -19.50 -12.47 -5.25
CA THR A 199 -19.31 -12.15 -6.68
C THR A 199 -19.58 -13.33 -7.63
N HIS A 200 -20.15 -14.45 -7.16
CA HIS A 200 -20.59 -15.61 -7.96
C HIS A 200 -22.09 -15.88 -7.76
#